data_AF-A0A0R1QG42-F1
#
_entry.id   AF-A0A0R1QG42-F1
#
_cell.length_a   1.000
_cell.length_b   1.000
_cell.length_c   1.000
_cell.angle_alpha   90.00
_cell.angle_beta   90.00
_cell.angle_gamma   90.00
#
_symmetry.space_group_name_H-M   'P 1'
#
loop_
_entity.id
_entity.type
_entity.pdbx_description
1 polymer ?
#
loop_
_entity_poly.entity_id
_entity_poly.type
_entity_poly.pdbx_seq_one_letter_code
_entity_poly.pdbx_strand_id
1 'polypeptide(L)'
;MEALSTQDAAKSLEAAVDAGINYIDSADIYGMGNSEKVFGKAMKEANISRDDVYIQSKGGIVFDPARSHGSFVFGKRYDFSKKHIIEAVDGILERMQIDYLDAFLLHRPDPLMEPEEVAGAFDELQTTGKVRHFGVSNFNP
;
A
#
# COMPACT_ATOMS: atom_id res chain seq x y z
N MET A 1 -3.77 -0.40 -19.05
CA MET A 1 -4.92 -1.24 -18.67
C MET A 1 -5.92 -0.34 -17.98
N GLU A 2 -7.18 -0.43 -18.36
CA GLU A 2 -8.26 0.24 -17.62
C GLU A 2 -8.45 -0.46 -16.27
N ALA A 3 -8.94 0.29 -15.27
CA ALA A 3 -9.24 -0.29 -13.97
C ALA A 3 -10.37 -1.32 -14.10
N LEU A 4 -10.26 -2.45 -13.42
CA LEU A 4 -11.38 -3.38 -13.29
C LEU A 4 -12.57 -2.69 -12.61
N SER A 5 -13.78 -3.11 -12.97
CA SER A 5 -14.96 -2.79 -12.18
C SER A 5 -14.84 -3.45 -10.80
N THR A 6 -15.52 -2.89 -9.78
CA THR A 6 -15.55 -3.51 -8.44
C THR A 6 -16.05 -4.96 -8.52
N GLN A 7 -17.06 -5.23 -9.35
CA GLN A 7 -17.65 -6.55 -9.50
C GLN A 7 -16.67 -7.56 -10.10
N ASP A 8 -15.90 -7.16 -11.12
CA ASP A 8 -14.92 -8.06 -11.74
C ASP A 8 -13.69 -8.28 -10.84
N ALA A 9 -13.32 -7.26 -10.06
CA ALA A 9 -12.33 -7.40 -8.99
C ALA A 9 -12.82 -8.36 -7.90
N ALA A 10 -14.09 -8.28 -7.49
CA ALA A 10 -14.68 -9.19 -6.50
C ALA A 10 -14.64 -10.65 -6.96
N LYS A 11 -15.08 -10.93 -8.20
CA LYS A 11 -14.98 -12.27 -8.80
C LYS A 11 -13.56 -12.80 -8.84
N SER A 12 -12.58 -11.92 -9.11
CA SER A 12 -11.17 -12.30 -9.13
C SER A 12 -10.65 -12.65 -7.72
N LEU A 13 -11.10 -11.90 -6.70
CA LEU A 13 -10.76 -12.18 -5.30
C LEU A 13 -11.41 -13.48 -4.81
N GLU A 14 -12.70 -13.71 -5.11
CA GLU A 14 -13.40 -14.97 -4.80
C GLU A 14 -12.64 -16.16 -5.39
N ALA A 15 -12.32 -16.12 -6.69
CA ALA A 15 -11.57 -17.18 -7.35
C ALA A 15 -10.19 -17.42 -6.72
N ALA A 16 -9.50 -16.36 -6.27
CA ALA A 16 -8.21 -16.48 -5.60
C ALA A 16 -8.35 -17.14 -4.22
N VAL A 17 -9.31 -16.70 -3.41
CA VAL A 17 -9.56 -17.26 -2.07
C VAL A 17 -10.06 -18.70 -2.16
N ASP A 18 -10.94 -19.03 -3.10
CA ASP A 18 -11.39 -20.40 -3.38
C ASP A 18 -10.24 -21.33 -3.77
N ALA A 19 -9.19 -20.78 -4.40
CA ALA A 19 -7.96 -21.50 -4.72
C ALA A 19 -6.97 -21.58 -3.55
N GLY A 20 -7.33 -21.05 -2.37
CA GLY A 20 -6.49 -21.04 -1.17
C GLY A 20 -5.45 -19.91 -1.13
N ILE A 21 -5.54 -18.92 -2.02
CA ILE A 21 -4.67 -17.73 -1.98
C ILE A 21 -5.20 -16.77 -0.92
N ASN A 22 -4.37 -16.44 0.05
CA ASN A 22 -4.70 -15.52 1.12
C ASN A 22 -3.68 -14.38 1.29
N TYR A 23 -2.70 -14.24 0.41
CA TYR A 23 -1.71 -13.15 0.46
C TYR A 23 -1.94 -12.16 -0.67
N ILE A 24 -2.25 -10.92 -0.32
CA ILE A 24 -2.58 -9.85 -1.25
C ILE A 24 -1.52 -8.76 -1.18
N ASP A 25 -1.02 -8.35 -2.34
CA ASP A 25 -0.02 -7.28 -2.48
C ASP A 25 -0.64 -6.04 -3.15
N SER A 26 -0.34 -4.86 -2.63
CA SER A 26 -0.77 -3.56 -3.15
C SER A 26 0.35 -2.51 -3.05
N ALA A 27 0.09 -1.28 -3.47
CA ALA A 27 0.89 -0.10 -3.15
C ALA A 27 0.03 1.17 -3.26
N ASP A 28 0.36 2.18 -2.46
CA ASP A 28 -0.33 3.48 -2.43
C ASP A 28 -0.43 4.16 -3.81
N ILE A 29 0.63 4.05 -4.62
CA ILE A 29 0.70 4.66 -5.95
C ILE A 29 -0.06 3.88 -7.03
N TYR A 30 -0.49 2.64 -6.81
CA TYR A 30 -1.13 1.83 -7.85
C TYR A 30 -2.47 2.45 -8.27
N GLY A 31 -2.56 2.82 -9.55
CA GLY A 31 -3.71 3.56 -10.07
C GLY A 31 -3.94 4.91 -9.35
N MET A 32 -2.88 5.54 -8.81
CA MET A 32 -2.98 6.73 -7.96
C MET A 32 -3.92 6.52 -6.77
N GLY A 33 -3.78 5.38 -6.10
CA GLY A 33 -4.61 4.95 -4.97
C GLY A 33 -5.98 4.38 -5.37
N ASN A 34 -6.39 4.43 -6.64
CA ASN A 34 -7.67 3.86 -7.04
C ASN A 34 -7.68 2.33 -6.96
N SER A 35 -6.53 1.67 -7.10
CA SER A 35 -6.42 0.22 -6.92
C SER A 35 -6.91 -0.20 -5.53
N GLU A 36 -6.49 0.53 -4.50
CA GLU A 36 -6.85 0.27 -3.10
C GLU A 36 -8.34 0.53 -2.82
N LYS A 37 -8.91 1.57 -3.44
CA LYS A 37 -10.35 1.87 -3.35
C LYS A 37 -11.21 0.79 -3.99
N VAL A 38 -10.81 0.30 -5.16
CA VAL A 38 -11.52 -0.80 -5.85
C VAL A 38 -11.39 -2.08 -5.04
N PHE A 39 -10.18 -2.40 -4.58
CA PHE A 39 -9.91 -3.57 -3.76
C PHE A 39 -10.74 -3.59 -2.48
N GLY A 40 -10.76 -2.50 -1.71
CA GLY A 40 -11.55 -2.41 -0.47
C GLY A 40 -13.05 -2.62 -0.68
N LYS A 41 -13.59 -2.10 -1.78
CA LYS A 41 -14.99 -2.35 -2.18
C LYS A 41 -15.21 -3.80 -2.62
N ALA A 42 -14.27 -4.35 -3.38
CA ALA A 42 -14.35 -5.71 -3.90
C ALA A 42 -14.29 -6.76 -2.79
N MET A 43 -13.49 -6.57 -1.74
CA MET A 43 -13.50 -7.46 -0.56
C MET A 43 -14.88 -7.51 0.10
N LYS A 44 -15.55 -6.35 0.24
CA LYS A 44 -16.90 -6.27 0.81
C LYS A 44 -17.93 -6.94 -0.08
N GLU A 45 -17.84 -6.75 -1.40
CA GLU A 45 -18.75 -7.38 -2.36
C GLU A 45 -18.58 -8.92 -2.39
N ALA A 46 -17.34 -9.40 -2.28
CA ALA A 46 -16.99 -10.82 -2.19
C ALA A 46 -17.24 -11.44 -0.79
N ASN A 47 -17.68 -10.64 0.20
CA ASN A 47 -17.82 -11.05 1.61
C ASN A 47 -16.55 -11.68 2.22
N ILE A 48 -15.37 -11.24 1.78
CA ILE A 48 -14.09 -11.70 2.34
C ILE A 48 -13.80 -10.90 3.61
N SER A 49 -13.63 -11.58 4.74
CA SER A 49 -13.27 -10.90 5.99
C SER A 49 -11.86 -10.35 5.90
N ARG A 50 -11.62 -9.21 6.57
CA ARG A 50 -10.26 -8.67 6.72
C ARG A 50 -9.32 -9.71 7.33
N ASP A 51 -9.82 -10.54 8.25
CA ASP A 51 -9.00 -11.52 8.98
C ASP A 51 -8.72 -12.80 8.18
N ASP A 52 -9.38 -13.01 7.02
CA ASP A 52 -9.17 -14.20 6.18
C ASP A 52 -7.96 -14.04 5.24
N VAL A 53 -7.41 -12.83 5.13
CA VAL A 53 -6.33 -12.50 4.20
C VAL A 53 -5.20 -11.75 4.88
N TYR A 54 -3.99 -11.97 4.38
CA TYR A 54 -2.80 -11.19 4.68
C TYR A 54 -2.67 -10.09 3.64
N ILE A 55 -2.62 -8.83 4.08
CA ILE A 55 -2.50 -7.68 3.18
C ILE A 55 -1.14 -7.01 3.39
N GLN A 56 -0.34 -7.00 2.32
CA GLN A 56 0.86 -6.20 2.19
C GLN A 56 0.56 -4.98 1.31
N SER A 57 0.98 -3.79 1.75
CA SER A 57 1.06 -2.62 0.87
C SER A 57 2.43 -1.96 0.96
N LYS A 58 2.68 -1.01 0.07
CA LYS A 58 3.96 -0.33 -0.09
C LYS A 58 3.74 1.16 -0.17
N GLY A 59 4.70 1.94 0.32
CA GLY A 59 4.65 3.40 0.24
C GLY A 59 6.02 4.05 0.03
N GLY A 60 5.98 5.36 -0.11
CA GLY A 60 7.14 6.25 -0.19
C GLY A 60 7.65 6.55 -1.59
N ILE A 61 6.92 6.18 -2.64
CA ILE A 61 7.12 6.78 -3.98
C ILE A 61 6.24 8.02 -4.08
N VAL A 62 6.85 9.16 -4.40
CA VAL A 62 6.14 10.42 -4.57
C VAL A 62 5.83 10.64 -6.05
N PHE A 63 4.55 10.79 -6.34
CA PHE A 63 4.07 11.24 -7.64
C PHE A 63 3.34 12.58 -7.46
N ASP A 64 3.97 13.67 -7.90
CA ASP A 64 3.35 14.99 -7.94
C ASP A 64 2.75 15.21 -9.35
N PRO A 65 1.43 15.07 -9.55
CA PRO A 65 0.81 15.26 -10.86
C PRO A 65 0.89 16.72 -11.35
N ALA A 66 1.07 17.71 -10.47
CA ALA A 66 1.24 19.10 -10.88
C ALA A 66 2.64 19.34 -11.47
N ARG A 67 3.62 18.49 -11.13
CA ARG A 67 5.02 18.61 -11.59
C ARG A 67 5.44 17.47 -12.52
N SER A 68 4.59 16.48 -12.76
CA SER A 68 4.89 15.30 -13.56
C SER A 68 4.08 15.28 -14.85
N HIS A 69 4.75 15.10 -15.99
CA HIS A 69 4.13 14.99 -17.31
C HIS A 69 4.64 13.74 -18.04
N GLY A 70 3.73 12.80 -18.30
CA GLY A 70 4.07 11.51 -18.89
C GLY A 70 5.12 10.78 -18.03
N SER A 71 6.24 10.41 -18.64
CA SER A 71 7.35 9.71 -17.98
C SER A 71 8.28 10.64 -17.17
N PHE A 72 8.13 11.96 -17.29
CA PHE A 72 8.97 12.94 -16.60
C PHE A 72 8.30 13.35 -15.29
N VAL A 73 9.00 13.13 -14.17
CA VAL A 73 8.57 13.60 -12.84
C VAL A 73 9.63 14.57 -12.36
N PHE A 74 9.20 15.80 -12.05
CA PHE A 74 10.05 16.84 -11.48
C PHE A 74 9.81 16.97 -9.98
N GLY A 75 10.89 17.13 -9.20
CA GLY A 75 10.83 17.23 -7.74
C GLY A 75 11.20 15.94 -7.02
N LYS A 76 10.74 15.81 -5.77
CA LYS A 76 11.03 14.67 -4.90
C LYS A 76 10.40 13.40 -5.50
N ARG A 77 11.19 12.32 -5.59
CA ARG A 77 10.79 11.02 -6.18
C ARG A 77 10.43 10.00 -5.13
N TYR A 78 11.12 10.03 -4.01
CA TYR A 78 10.94 9.11 -2.89
C TYR A 78 10.92 9.93 -1.61
N ASP A 79 10.14 9.47 -0.62
CA ASP A 79 10.02 10.12 0.67
C ASP A 79 9.87 9.09 1.78
N PHE A 80 10.97 8.80 2.47
CA PHE A 80 10.96 7.96 3.68
C PHE A 80 11.02 8.76 4.98
N SER A 81 10.61 10.04 4.96
CA SER A 81 10.40 10.77 6.21
C SER A 81 9.30 10.11 7.04
N LYS A 82 9.41 10.21 8.37
CA LYS A 82 8.48 9.59 9.31
C LYS A 82 7.04 10.01 9.02
N LYS A 83 6.85 11.32 8.83
CA LYS A 83 5.56 11.91 8.51
C LYS A 83 4.94 11.29 7.26
N HIS A 84 5.70 11.20 6.16
CA HIS A 84 5.18 10.68 4.91
C HIS A 84 4.81 9.20 5.01
N ILE A 85 5.61 8.38 5.70
CA ILE A 85 5.32 6.96 5.91
C ILE A 85 3.99 6.78 6.68
N ILE A 86 3.79 7.55 7.75
CA ILE A 86 2.55 7.48 8.54
C ILE A 86 1.35 7.92 7.70
N GLU A 87 1.46 9.05 6.98
CA GLU A 87 0.40 9.55 6.09
C GLU A 87 0.08 8.56 4.96
N ALA A 88 1.09 7.88 4.42
CA ALA A 88 0.90 6.85 3.39
C ALA A 88 0.10 5.67 3.95
N VAL A 89 0.48 5.14 5.12
CA VAL A 89 -0.26 4.03 5.75
C VAL A 89 -1.69 4.44 6.09
N ASP A 90 -1.90 5.61 6.70
CA ASP A 90 -3.24 6.09 7.03
C ASP A 90 -4.12 6.22 5.77
N GLY A 91 -3.55 6.75 4.68
CA GLY A 91 -4.23 6.82 3.40
C GLY A 91 -4.54 5.45 2.78
N ILE A 92 -3.65 4.47 2.93
CA ILE A 92 -3.89 3.09 2.47
C ILE A 92 -5.08 2.49 3.22
N LEU A 93 -5.05 2.55 4.55
CA LEU A 93 -6.10 2.03 5.43
C LEU A 93 -7.45 2.68 5.12
N GLU A 94 -7.48 4.00 4.96
CA GLU A 94 -8.69 4.74 4.58
C GLU A 94 -9.24 4.29 3.21
N ARG A 95 -8.38 4.20 2.19
CA ARG A 95 -8.79 3.83 0.83
C ARG A 95 -9.31 2.40 0.76
N MET A 96 -8.65 1.46 1.44
CA MET A 96 -9.07 0.07 1.52
C MET A 96 -10.25 -0.15 2.49
N GLN A 97 -10.52 0.80 3.37
CA GLN A 97 -11.52 0.70 4.44
C GLN A 97 -11.26 -0.46 5.40
N ILE A 98 -9.99 -0.60 5.80
CA ILE A 98 -9.48 -1.59 6.76
C ILE A 98 -8.75 -0.85 7.90
N ASP A 99 -8.48 -1.56 8.99
CA ASP A 99 -7.90 -1.01 10.22
C ASP A 99 -6.40 -1.32 10.41
N TYR A 100 -5.89 -2.37 9.76
CA TYR A 100 -4.46 -2.72 9.80
C TYR A 100 -3.94 -3.33 8.49
N LEU A 101 -2.62 -3.25 8.29
CA LEU A 101 -1.85 -4.02 7.31
C LEU A 101 -1.09 -5.15 8.02
N ASP A 102 -0.98 -6.30 7.37
CA ASP A 102 -0.10 -7.37 7.86
C ASP A 102 1.36 -7.01 7.60
N ALA A 103 1.66 -6.42 6.44
CA ALA A 103 2.99 -5.91 6.14
C ALA A 103 2.96 -4.54 5.43
N PHE A 104 3.89 -3.67 5.80
CA PHE A 104 4.20 -2.45 5.04
C PHE A 104 5.64 -2.50 4.51
N LEU A 105 5.81 -2.26 3.21
CA LEU A 105 7.14 -2.19 2.60
C LEU A 105 7.51 -0.78 2.16
N LEU A 106 8.79 -0.44 2.37
CA LEU A 106 9.45 0.65 1.63
C LEU A 106 9.56 0.25 0.16
N HIS A 107 8.83 0.96 -0.71
CA HIS A 107 8.57 0.49 -2.08
C HIS A 107 9.83 0.46 -2.97
N ARG A 108 10.71 1.46 -2.85
CA ARG A 108 12.01 1.53 -3.54
C ARG A 108 13.01 2.32 -2.71
N PRO A 109 14.32 2.01 -2.77
CA PRO A 109 15.32 2.77 -2.01
C PRO A 109 15.21 4.28 -2.25
N ASP A 110 15.11 5.04 -1.18
CA ASP A 110 15.26 6.49 -1.18
C ASP A 110 16.74 6.81 -0.87
N PRO A 111 17.50 7.37 -1.82
CA PRO A 111 18.90 7.75 -1.59
C PRO A 111 19.10 8.79 -0.49
N LEU A 112 18.02 9.47 -0.08
CA LEU A 112 18.00 10.49 0.96
C LEU A 112 17.31 10.01 2.24
N MET A 113 17.08 8.70 2.39
CA MET A 113 16.45 8.17 3.60
C MET A 113 17.33 8.41 4.82
N GLU A 114 16.70 8.79 5.92
CA GLU A 114 17.30 8.81 7.25
C GLU A 114 16.76 7.59 8.01
N PRO A 115 17.60 6.59 8.34
CA PRO A 115 17.13 5.35 8.99
C PRO A 115 16.36 5.58 10.30
N GLU A 116 16.71 6.61 11.06
CA GLU A 116 16.05 6.99 12.31
C GLU A 116 14.61 7.46 12.10
N GLU A 117 14.33 8.17 11.00
CA GLU A 117 12.97 8.57 10.62
C GLU A 117 12.11 7.35 10.27
N VAL A 118 12.69 6.42 9.50
CA VAL A 118 12.03 5.15 9.14
C VAL A 118 11.72 4.33 10.38
N ALA A 119 12.72 4.12 11.24
CA ALA A 119 12.54 3.38 12.49
C ALA A 119 11.46 4.03 13.38
N GLY A 120 11.51 5.35 13.53
CA GLY A 120 10.51 6.09 14.29
C GLY A 120 9.09 6.01 13.72
N ALA A 121 8.93 5.85 12.41
CA ALA A 121 7.65 5.59 11.77
C ALA A 121 7.15 4.17 12.04
N PHE A 122 8.04 3.18 11.89
CA PHE A 122 7.72 1.77 12.08
C PHE A 122 7.32 1.49 13.53
N ASP A 123 8.06 2.01 14.50
CA ASP A 123 7.73 1.88 15.92
C ASP A 123 6.33 2.42 16.23
N GLU A 124 5.98 3.58 15.68
CA GLU A 124 4.67 4.20 15.89
C GLU A 124 3.54 3.40 15.23
N LEU A 125 3.71 2.99 13.98
CA LEU A 125 2.73 2.20 13.24
C LEU A 125 2.53 0.81 13.86
N GLN A 126 3.58 0.21 14.40
CA GLN A 126 3.50 -1.06 15.12
C GLN A 126 2.78 -0.89 16.46
N THR A 127 3.18 0.11 17.25
CA THR A 127 2.62 0.40 18.57
C THR A 127 1.13 0.74 18.48
N THR A 128 0.71 1.44 17.43
CA THR A 128 -0.69 1.79 17.18
C THR A 128 -1.50 0.65 16.55
N GLY A 129 -0.85 -0.49 16.21
CA GLY A 129 -1.51 -1.65 15.62
C GLY A 129 -1.87 -1.51 14.15
N LYS A 130 -1.52 -0.39 13.50
CA LYS A 130 -1.81 -0.12 12.09
C LYS A 130 -1.02 -1.01 11.13
N VAL A 131 0.17 -1.46 11.54
CA VAL A 131 1.01 -2.36 10.75
C VAL A 131 1.65 -3.43 11.65
N ARG A 132 1.59 -4.70 11.26
CA ARG A 132 2.17 -5.80 12.06
C ARG A 132 3.64 -6.07 11.74
N HIS A 133 4.00 -6.06 10.46
CA HIS A 133 5.35 -6.36 9.98
C HIS A 133 5.84 -5.31 8.98
N PHE A 134 7.16 -5.22 8.85
CA PHE A 134 7.80 -4.26 7.95
C PHE A 134 8.83 -4.94 7.08
N GLY A 135 9.09 -4.35 5.91
CA GLY A 135 10.14 -4.80 5.03
C GLY A 135 10.49 -3.76 3.97
N VAL A 136 11.24 -4.22 2.98
CA VAL A 136 11.76 -3.39 1.90
C VAL A 136 11.56 -4.07 0.56
N SER A 137 11.50 -3.28 -0.51
CA SER A 137 11.41 -3.78 -1.88
C SER A 137 12.47 -3.10 -2.75
N ASN A 138 13.20 -3.89 -3.54
CA ASN A 138 14.27 -3.43 -4.43
C ASN A 138 15.50 -2.84 -3.71
N PHE A 139 15.76 -3.23 -2.47
CA PHE A 139 16.97 -2.86 -1.73
C PHE A 139 18.12 -3.82 -2.07
N ASN A 140 19.35 -3.32 -2.02
CA ASN A 140 20.55 -4.16 -2.10
C ASN A 140 20.81 -4.85 -0.75
N PRO A 141 21.45 -6.04 -0.76
CA PRO A 141 21.94 -6.69 0.46
C PRO A 141 22.98 -5.86 1.22
#